data_AF-A0A3F2RSM5-F1
#
_entry.id   AF-A0A3F2RSM5-F1
#
_cell.length_a   1.000
_cell.length_b   1.000
_cell.length_c   1.000
_cell.angle_alpha   90.00
_cell.angle_beta   90.00
_cell.angle_gamma   90.00
#
_symmetry.space_group_name_H-M   'P 1'
#
loop_
_entity.id
_entity.type
_entity.pdbx_description
1 polymer ?
#
loop_
_entity_poly.entity_id
_entity_poly.type
_entity_poly.pdbx_seq_one_letter_code
_entity_poly.pdbx_strand_id
1 'polypeptide(L)'
;MERWLEVRGKVQRVMFRQTVIRAMQKRGLEGGATNDRQDKNLVRMTLHGDADRIEELVAALREGKPINDWGARATNVEDVDAERGMAMEAHQVTTATVDNRHWNPNITIDYMGMAQL
;
A
#
# COMPACT_ATOMS: atom_id res chain seq x y z
N MET A 1 -8.40 -12.89 -6.71
CA MET A 1 -8.53 -12.96 -5.24
C MET A 1 -8.61 -11.54 -4.71
N GLU A 2 -9.34 -11.30 -3.63
CA GLU A 2 -9.42 -9.99 -2.96
C GLU A 2 -8.99 -10.12 -1.48
N ARG A 3 -8.26 -9.12 -0.96
CA ARG A 3 -7.89 -9.00 0.46
C ARG A 3 -8.06 -7.57 0.96
N TRP A 4 -8.61 -7.44 2.16
CA TRP A 4 -8.66 -6.17 2.90
C TRP A 4 -7.66 -6.20 4.04
N LEU A 5 -6.85 -5.15 4.16
CA LEU A 5 -5.78 -5.06 5.15
C LEU A 5 -5.87 -3.77 5.95
N GLU A 6 -5.59 -3.88 7.25
CA GLU A 6 -5.16 -2.77 8.08
C GLU A 6 -3.64 -2.81 8.26
N VAL A 7 -2.95 -1.80 7.74
CA VAL A 7 -1.50 -1.67 7.86
C VAL A 7 -1.15 -0.57 8.86
N ARG A 8 -0.44 -0.97 9.92
CA ARG A 8 -0.03 -0.07 10.99
C ARG A 8 1.47 0.21 10.95
N GLY A 9 1.89 1.42 11.33
CA GLY A 9 3.31 1.78 11.47
C GLY A 9 3.60 3.24 11.11
N LYS A 10 4.81 3.49 10.58
CA LYS A 10 5.14 4.80 9.98
C LYS A 10 4.63 4.80 8.54
N VAL A 11 3.33 5.02 8.39
CA VAL A 11 2.59 4.83 7.13
C VAL A 11 1.91 6.10 6.62
N GLN A 12 1.86 7.17 7.41
CA GLN A 12 1.32 8.45 6.98
C GLN A 12 2.40 9.53 6.91
N ARG A 13 2.21 10.50 6.01
CA ARG A 13 3.16 11.60 5.75
C ARG A 13 4.56 11.14 5.29
N VAL A 14 4.64 9.93 4.75
CA VAL A 14 5.88 9.29 4.27
C VAL A 14 5.68 8.61 2.91
N MET A 15 4.73 9.09 2.10
CA MET A 15 4.50 8.58 0.74
C MET A 15 4.10 7.10 0.64
N PHE A 16 3.74 6.45 1.75
CA PHE A 16 3.36 5.04 1.80
C PHE A 16 2.30 4.66 0.77
N ARG A 17 1.18 5.43 0.68
CA ARG A 17 0.10 5.17 -0.29
C ARG A 17 0.59 5.15 -1.73
N GLN A 18 1.41 6.12 -2.13
CA GLN A 18 1.99 6.11 -3.48
C GLN A 18 2.87 4.88 -3.66
N THR A 19 3.78 4.62 -2.71
CA THR A 19 4.70 3.49 -2.78
C THR A 19 3.98 2.16 -2.97
N VAL A 20 3.00 1.84 -2.11
CA VAL A 20 2.29 0.56 -2.19
C VAL A 20 1.43 0.44 -3.44
N ILE A 21 0.78 1.53 -3.87
CA ILE A 21 -0.03 1.51 -5.10
C ILE A 21 0.85 1.33 -6.35
N ARG A 22 2.02 1.97 -6.40
CA ARG A 22 2.98 1.75 -7.49
C ARG A 22 3.55 0.33 -7.47
N ALA A 23 3.78 -0.24 -6.28
CA ALA A 23 4.18 -1.63 -6.15
C ALA A 23 3.10 -2.61 -6.61
N MET A 24 1.82 -2.30 -6.39
CA MET A 24 0.69 -3.05 -6.95
C MET A 24 0.66 -2.96 -8.48
N GLN A 25 0.76 -1.76 -9.06
CA GLN A 25 0.84 -1.57 -10.51
C GLN A 25 1.98 -2.40 -11.13
N LYS A 26 3.17 -2.39 -10.53
CA LYS A 26 4.32 -3.18 -10.99
C LYS A 26 4.07 -4.69 -10.95
N ARG A 27 3.21 -5.17 -10.05
CA ARG A 27 2.83 -6.59 -9.90
C ARG A 27 1.60 -6.97 -10.74
N GLY A 28 1.02 -6.04 -11.50
CA GLY A 28 -0.23 -6.27 -12.22
C GLY A 28 -1.43 -6.44 -11.29
N LEU A 29 -1.35 -5.91 -10.06
CA LEU A 29 -2.45 -5.93 -9.09
C LEU A 29 -3.30 -4.66 -9.23
N GLU A 30 -4.59 -4.81 -8.99
CA GLU A 30 -5.50 -3.69 -8.71
C GLU A 30 -5.55 -3.47 -7.21
N GLY A 31 -5.67 -2.21 -6.79
CA GLY A 31 -5.61 -1.92 -5.36
C GLY A 31 -5.87 -0.48 -4.98
N GLY A 32 -6.13 -0.29 -3.69
CA GLY A 32 -6.50 0.98 -3.08
C GLY A 32 -5.83 1.16 -1.73
N ALA A 33 -5.54 2.41 -1.36
CA ALA A 33 -4.91 2.76 -0.09
C ALA A 33 -5.46 4.09 0.46
N THR A 34 -5.88 4.09 1.73
CA THR A 34 -6.48 5.23 2.43
C THR A 34 -5.82 5.46 3.78
N ASN A 35 -5.40 6.71 4.03
CA ASN A 35 -4.97 7.12 5.37
C ASN A 35 -6.20 7.23 6.28
N ASP A 36 -6.12 6.64 7.47
CA ASP A 36 -7.10 6.89 8.51
C ASP A 36 -6.94 8.33 9.06
N ARG A 37 -8.05 9.04 9.26
CA ARG A 37 -8.04 10.45 9.71
C ARG A 37 -7.89 10.59 11.22
N GLN A 38 -8.30 9.58 11.99
CA GLN A 38 -8.29 9.56 13.45
C GLN A 38 -7.01 8.88 13.97
N ASP A 39 -6.50 7.90 13.23
CA ASP A 39 -5.29 7.16 13.57
C ASP A 39 -4.17 7.41 12.56
N LYS A 40 -3.18 8.24 12.95
CA LYS A 40 -2.03 8.60 12.12
C LYS A 40 -1.10 7.43 11.80
N ASN A 41 -1.25 6.30 12.51
CA ASN A 41 -0.43 5.12 12.32
C ASN A 41 -1.14 4.05 11.49
N LEU A 42 -2.33 4.32 10.93
CA LEU A 42 -3.12 3.34 10.18
C LEU A 42 -3.33 3.77 8.73
N VAL A 43 -3.14 2.81 7.82
CA VAL A 43 -3.58 2.87 6.42
C VAL A 43 -4.42 1.62 6.13
N ARG A 44 -5.60 1.81 5.54
CA ARG A 44 -6.41 0.70 5.00
C ARG A 44 -6.01 0.44 3.56
N MET A 45 -5.85 -0.83 3.21
CA MET A 45 -5.53 -1.26 1.85
C MET A 45 -6.51 -2.32 1.37
N THR A 46 -6.78 -2.31 0.07
CA THR A 46 -7.51 -3.37 -0.62
C THR A 46 -6.68 -3.80 -1.81
N LEU A 47 -6.57 -5.11 -2.03
CA LEU A 47 -5.82 -5.71 -3.13
C LEU A 47 -6.72 -6.67 -3.89
N HIS A 48 -6.65 -6.62 -5.21
CA HIS A 48 -7.35 -7.52 -6.11
C HIS A 48 -6.41 -8.03 -7.21
N GLY A 49 -6.43 -9.35 -7.46
CA GLY A 49 -5.67 -9.95 -8.54
C GLY A 49 -5.17 -11.36 -8.24
N ASP A 50 -4.00 -11.69 -8.78
CA ASP A 50 -3.30 -12.96 -8.61
C ASP A 50 -2.89 -13.19 -7.15
N ALA A 51 -3.19 -14.37 -6.61
CA ALA A 51 -2.99 -14.68 -5.20
C ALA A 51 -1.51 -14.67 -4.80
N ASP A 52 -0.64 -15.24 -5.63
CA ASP A 52 0.79 -15.34 -5.34
C ASP A 52 1.43 -13.94 -5.33
N ARG A 53 1.02 -13.06 -6.24
CA ARG A 53 1.46 -11.65 -6.26
C ARG A 53 0.99 -10.85 -5.05
N ILE A 54 -0.23 -11.13 -4.58
CA ILE A 54 -0.74 -10.52 -3.35
C ILE A 54 0.08 -11.00 -2.15
N GLU A 55 0.30 -12.30 -2.00
CA GLU A 55 1.09 -12.84 -0.89
C GLU A 55 2.54 -12.33 -0.91
N GLU A 56 3.17 -12.23 -2.09
CA GLU A 56 4.50 -11.66 -2.25
C GLU A 56 4.58 -10.23 -1.68
N LEU A 57 3.62 -9.37 -2.05
CA LEU A 57 3.56 -7.99 -1.57
C LEU A 57 3.28 -7.91 -0.07
N VAL A 58 2.34 -8.72 0.44
CA VAL A 58 1.98 -8.73 1.86
C VAL A 58 3.13 -9.26 2.72
N ALA A 59 3.83 -10.30 2.27
CA ALA A 59 5.01 -10.84 2.94
C ALA A 59 6.11 -9.77 3.04
N ALA A 60 6.39 -9.05 1.95
CA ALA A 60 7.41 -8.00 1.96
C ALA A 60 7.04 -6.82 2.88
N LEU A 61 5.76 -6.43 2.96
CA LEU A 61 5.31 -5.43 3.94
C LEU A 61 5.49 -5.93 5.38
N ARG A 62 5.24 -7.22 5.65
CA ARG A 62 5.42 -7.84 6.96
C ARG A 62 6.88 -7.93 7.41
N GLU A 63 7.86 -7.85 6.51
CA GLU A 63 9.28 -7.75 6.87
C GLU A 63 9.60 -6.47 7.66
N GLY A 64 8.78 -5.43 7.55
CA GLY A 64 8.92 -4.19 8.30
C GLY A 64 10.12 -3.32 7.88
N LYS A 65 10.73 -3.62 6.74
CA LYS A 65 11.79 -2.80 6.13
C LYS A 65 11.20 -1.48 5.60
N PRO A 66 12.00 -0.40 5.56
CA PRO A 66 11.63 0.79 4.83
C PRO A 66 11.35 0.49 3.35
N ILE A 67 10.21 0.95 2.83
CA ILE A 67 9.80 0.76 1.43
C ILE A 67 10.09 2.01 0.57
N ASN A 68 10.58 3.08 1.19
CA ASN A 68 11.07 4.27 0.50
C ASN A 68 12.08 5.03 1.38
N ASP A 69 12.77 5.99 0.79
CA ASP A 69 13.78 6.83 1.46
C ASP A 69 13.20 7.82 2.48
N TRP A 70 11.87 7.98 2.56
CA TRP A 70 11.19 8.73 3.63
C TRP A 70 10.92 7.87 4.87
N GLY A 71 11.35 6.60 4.85
CA GLY A 71 11.28 5.67 5.95
C GLY A 71 9.90 5.07 6.17
N ALA A 72 9.04 5.06 5.15
CA ALA A 72 7.75 4.38 5.22
C ALA A 72 7.95 2.90 5.57
N ARG A 73 7.29 2.41 6.63
CA ARG A 73 7.40 1.01 7.04
C ARG A 73 6.17 0.56 7.82
N ALA A 74 5.75 -0.68 7.57
CA ALA A 74 4.76 -1.35 8.38
C ALA A 74 5.42 -1.94 9.63
N THR A 75 4.69 -1.93 10.75
CA THR A 75 5.02 -2.65 11.98
C THR A 75 4.01 -3.75 12.26
N ASN A 76 2.81 -3.67 11.66
CA ASN A 76 1.82 -4.74 11.66
C ASN A 76 1.00 -4.69 10.36
N VAL A 77 0.64 -5.86 9.83
CA VAL A 77 -0.19 -6.03 8.63
C VAL A 77 -1.24 -7.10 8.94
N GLU A 78 -2.46 -6.66 9.20
CA GLU A 78 -3.59 -7.50 9.61
C GLU A 78 -4.56 -7.69 8.44
N ASP A 79 -4.95 -8.93 8.17
CA ASP A 79 -6.11 -9.24 7.34
C ASP A 79 -7.39 -8.94 8.10
N VAL A 80 -8.32 -8.23 7.47
CA VAL A 80 -9.58 -7.85 8.08
C VAL A 80 -10.76 -8.24 7.20
N ASP A 81 -11.93 -8.41 7.81
CA ASP A 81 -13.16 -8.68 7.08
C ASP A 81 -13.74 -7.40 6.45
N ALA A 82 -14.75 -7.57 5.60
CA ALA A 82 -15.39 -6.50 4.84
C ALA A 82 -15.89 -5.33 5.71
N GLU A 83 -16.31 -5.62 6.95
CA GLU A 83 -16.80 -4.61 7.91
C GLU A 83 -15.73 -3.60 8.33
N ARG A 84 -14.47 -4.03 8.38
CA ARG A 84 -13.29 -3.19 8.68
C ARG A 84 -12.53 -2.78 7.42
N GLY A 85 -12.76 -3.50 6.33
CA GLY A 85 -12.21 -3.24 5.01
C GLY A 85 -12.76 -1.96 4.37
N MET A 86 -12.33 -1.71 3.14
CA MET A 86 -12.76 -0.56 2.36
C MET A 86 -12.90 -0.98 0.91
N ALA A 87 -14.03 -0.65 0.28
CA ALA A 87 -14.23 -0.91 -1.15
C ALA A 87 -13.17 -0.17 -2.00
N MET A 88 -12.79 -0.76 -3.13
CA MET A 88 -11.71 -0.27 -3.99
C MET A 88 -11.88 1.23 -4.35
N GLU A 89 -13.08 1.58 -4.79
CA GLU A 89 -13.51 2.91 -5.23
C GLU A 89 -13.64 3.94 -4.10
N ALA A 90 -13.75 3.48 -2.84
CA ALA A 90 -13.79 4.36 -1.68
C ALA A 90 -12.38 4.81 -1.25
N HIS A 91 -11.32 4.23 -1.83
CA HIS A 91 -9.96 4.60 -1.46
C HIS A 91 -9.56 5.98 -1.96
N GLN A 92 -8.75 6.68 -1.14
CA GLN A 92 -8.18 7.96 -1.52
C GLN A 92 -7.26 7.83 -2.74
N VAL A 93 -6.51 6.74 -2.83
CA VAL A 93 -5.59 6.47 -3.94
C VAL A 93 -5.83 5.04 -4.39
N THR A 94 -5.93 4.85 -5.70
CA THR A 94 -6.04 3.52 -6.32
C THR A 94 -5.02 3.37 -7.42
N THR A 95 -4.81 2.15 -7.89
CA THR A 95 -3.98 1.86 -9.08
C THR A 95 -4.44 2.59 -10.33
N ALA A 96 -5.72 2.97 -10.42
CA ALA A 96 -6.27 3.77 -11.50
C ALA A 96 -6.13 5.30 -11.31
N THR A 97 -5.88 5.77 -10.09
CA THR A 97 -5.92 7.21 -9.75
C THR A 97 -4.60 7.76 -9.19
N VAL A 98 -3.60 6.90 -8.98
CA VAL A 98 -2.30 7.32 -8.42
C VAL A 98 -1.61 8.38 -9.27
N ASP A 99 -1.76 8.35 -10.59
CA ASP A 99 -1.19 9.34 -11.50
C ASP A 99 -1.92 10.69 -11.48
N ASN A 100 -3.14 10.75 -10.94
CA ASN A 100 -3.95 11.97 -10.89
C ASN A 100 -3.59 12.88 -9.70
N ARG A 101 -2.54 12.55 -8.95
CA ARG A 101 -2.10 13.27 -7.76
C ARG A 101 -0.71 13.86 -7.94
N HIS A 102 -0.52 15.09 -7.45
CA HIS A 102 0.79 15.72 -7.38
C HIS A 102 1.59 15.17 -6.19
N TRP A 103 2.32 14.09 -6.45
CA TRP A 103 3.26 13.52 -5.50
C TRP A 103 4.54 14.34 -5.39
N ASN A 104 5.22 14.27 -4.25
CA ASN A 104 6.56 14.83 -4.14
C ASN A 104 7.50 14.07 -5.11
N PRO A 105 8.15 14.76 -6.06
CA PRO A 105 9.01 14.11 -7.05
C PRO A 105 10.32 13.58 -6.45
N ASN A 106 10.71 14.04 -5.26
CA ASN A 106 11.96 13.67 -4.59
C ASN A 106 11.76 12.47 -3.63
N ILE A 107 11.08 11.43 -4.11
CA ILE A 107 10.84 10.18 -3.39
C ILE A 107 11.51 9.04 -4.14
N THR A 108 12.36 8.28 -3.45
CA THR A 108 12.92 7.03 -3.98
C THR A 108 12.11 5.86 -3.44
N ILE A 109 11.50 5.09 -4.34
CA ILE A 109 10.68 3.93 -3.98
C ILE A 109 11.53 2.66 -4.07
N ASP A 110 11.52 1.88 -2.98
CA ASP A 110 11.85 0.45 -3.01
C ASP A 110 10.56 -0.31 -3.34
N TYR A 111 10.57 -1.02 -4.46
CA TYR A 111 9.43 -1.81 -4.91
C TYR A 111 9.33 -3.16 -4.20
N MET A 112 9.92 -3.27 -3.00
CA MET A 112 9.87 -4.43 -2.13
C MET A 112 10.41 -5.66 -2.84
N GLY A 113 11.70 -5.60 -3.20
CA GLY A 113 12.41 -6.70 -3.87
C GLY A 113 12.24 -6.77 -5.38
N MET A 114 11.48 -5.86 -6.00
CA MET A 114 11.40 -5.77 -7.45
C MET A 114 12.47 -4.84 -8.03
N ALA A 115 13.08 -5.25 -9.13
CA ALA A 115 14.05 -4.44 -9.86
C ALA A 115 13.47 -3.05 -10.23
N GLN A 116 14.30 -2.02 -10.11
CA GLN A 116 14.05 -0.73 -10.73
C GLN A 116 14.27 -0.90 -12.24
N LEU A 117 13.27 -0.53 -13.04
CA LEU A 117 13.41 -0.42 -14.50
C LEU A 117 14.00 0.95 -14.82
#